data_AF-A0A954Y7D4-F1
#
_entry.id   AF-A0A954Y7D4-F1
#
_cell.length_a   1.000
_cell.length_b   1.000
_cell.length_c   1.000
_cell.angle_alpha   90.00
_cell.angle_beta   90.00
_cell.angle_gamma   90.00
#
_symmetry.space_group_name_H-M   'P 1'
#
loop_
_entity.id
_entity.type
_entity.pdbx_description
1 polymer ?
#
loop_
_entity_poly.entity_id
_entity_poly.type
_entity_poly.pdbx_seq_one_letter_code
_entity_poly.pdbx_strand_id
1 'polypeptide(L)'
;VKVNATLILGMLDEKYATRSDPSVKPLSAANRMLTVIVDRCVSNQTFPSYVESASLVGLERHSRYADAMDTQSKNNTARSLLKAVAQQEYRSPTPRSARNWMKLQAAEGIANFKSAGPNGVFAKAIAGLVQEERVDLPTRCAAVELLKRMDLSGAPPAVGQQLVSAAKQVACDLAAEERDNVSAVRRLAGSTGRSGMDSETNVRFKRDEQIGIGWQYERRGLSTQLTMLNSGLGAVKALAGDDAAAIELVTAAVKRTLTAAEEEDNPYEMISSVEGMCDEVTRSFGCQAKPESADGAEAAAAPGGLMPGRSIN
;
A
#
# COMPACT_ATOMS: atom_id res chain seq x y z
N VAL A 1 -4.71 20.13 20.12
CA VAL A 1 -5.77 21.06 19.65
C VAL A 1 -5.80 21.21 18.13
N LYS A 2 -4.70 21.59 17.45
CA LYS A 2 -4.69 21.80 15.98
C LYS A 2 -5.11 20.57 15.15
N VAL A 3 -4.57 19.39 15.46
CA VAL A 3 -4.97 18.12 14.80
C VAL A 3 -6.47 17.88 14.89
N ASN A 4 -7.02 17.93 16.11
CA ASN A 4 -8.44 17.69 16.35
C ASN A 4 -9.31 18.72 15.62
N ALA A 5 -8.89 19.99 15.60
CA ALA A 5 -9.60 21.01 14.83
C ALA A 5 -9.62 20.68 13.33
N THR A 6 -8.49 20.25 12.75
CA THR A 6 -8.42 19.83 11.34
C THR A 6 -9.25 18.57 11.07
N LEU A 7 -9.24 17.60 11.98
CA LEU A 7 -10.11 16.41 11.86
C LEU A 7 -11.58 16.79 11.92
N ILE A 8 -11.96 17.69 12.82
CA ILE A 8 -13.33 18.24 12.92
C ILE A 8 -13.72 18.92 11.61
N LEU A 9 -12.83 19.68 10.96
CA LEU A 9 -13.12 20.27 9.64
C LEU A 9 -13.51 19.19 8.62
N GLY A 10 -12.82 18.04 8.62
CA GLY A 10 -13.17 16.91 7.77
C GLY A 10 -14.51 16.25 8.11
N MET A 11 -15.08 16.51 9.29
CA MET A 11 -16.38 15.99 9.75
C MET A 11 -17.55 16.96 9.50
N LEU A 12 -17.28 18.16 8.98
CA LEU A 12 -18.32 19.16 8.76
C LEU A 12 -19.10 18.87 7.48
N ASP A 13 -20.42 18.71 7.64
CA ASP A 13 -21.35 18.47 6.54
C ASP A 13 -22.37 19.62 6.48
N GLU A 14 -22.74 20.05 5.27
CA GLU A 14 -23.92 20.90 5.02
C GLU A 14 -25.21 20.16 5.35
N LYS A 15 -25.22 18.84 5.14
CA LYS A 15 -26.32 17.95 5.44
C LYS A 15 -25.78 16.66 6.04
N TYR A 16 -26.22 16.36 7.25
CA TYR A 16 -25.89 15.11 7.95
C TYR A 16 -26.92 14.04 7.63
N ALA A 17 -26.47 12.78 7.57
CA ALA A 17 -27.37 11.63 7.48
C ALA A 17 -28.29 11.59 8.71
N THR A 18 -29.57 11.31 8.46
CA THR A 18 -30.60 11.11 9.47
C THR A 18 -31.25 9.75 9.29
N ARG A 19 -32.07 9.31 10.26
CA ARG A 19 -32.80 8.04 10.15
C ARG A 19 -33.72 7.99 8.91
N SER A 20 -34.27 9.13 8.49
CA SER A 20 -35.17 9.24 7.34
C SER A 20 -34.46 9.55 6.03
N ASP A 21 -33.21 10.03 6.08
CA ASP A 21 -32.47 10.46 4.90
C ASP A 21 -30.98 10.14 5.06
N PRO A 22 -30.47 9.09 4.39
CA PRO A 22 -29.08 8.69 4.50
C PRO A 22 -28.11 9.59 3.70
N SER A 23 -28.61 10.61 2.99
CA SER A 23 -27.74 11.47 2.18
C SER A 23 -26.88 12.39 3.04
N VAL A 24 -25.58 12.41 2.73
CA VAL A 24 -24.60 13.30 3.34
C VAL A 24 -24.11 14.27 2.29
N LYS A 25 -24.01 15.55 2.65
CA LYS A 25 -23.40 16.58 1.82
C LYS A 25 -22.27 17.25 2.60
N PRO A 26 -21.00 17.07 2.23
CA PRO A 26 -19.90 17.72 2.92
C PRO A 26 -19.98 19.25 2.84
N LEU A 27 -19.49 19.96 3.86
CA LEU A 27 -19.49 21.41 3.88
C LEU A 27 -18.46 21.98 2.89
N SER A 28 -18.91 22.71 1.85
CA SER A 28 -18.01 23.21 0.80
C SER A 28 -16.95 24.18 1.35
N ALA A 29 -17.27 24.96 2.39
CA ALA A 29 -16.31 25.84 3.05
C ALA A 29 -15.19 25.06 3.75
N ALA A 30 -15.51 23.95 4.42
CA ALA A 30 -14.52 23.08 5.06
C ALA A 30 -13.67 22.37 4.01
N ASN A 31 -14.31 21.83 2.96
CA ASN A 31 -13.61 21.21 1.83
C ASN A 31 -12.56 22.16 1.22
N ARG A 32 -12.93 23.42 0.97
CA ARG A 32 -12.01 24.44 0.47
C ARG A 32 -10.82 24.65 1.41
N MET A 33 -11.03 24.74 2.73
CA MET A 33 -9.93 24.88 3.68
C MET A 33 -8.98 23.68 3.64
N LEU A 34 -9.51 22.46 3.59
CA LEU A 34 -8.73 21.23 3.51
C LEU A 34 -7.89 21.17 2.22
N THR A 35 -8.48 21.52 1.06
CA THR A 35 -7.74 21.59 -0.21
C THR A 35 -6.63 22.63 -0.18
N VAL A 36 -6.85 23.80 0.44
CA VAL A 36 -5.81 24.83 0.61
C VAL A 36 -4.67 24.33 1.47
N ILE A 37 -4.96 23.62 2.58
CA ILE A 37 -3.90 23.06 3.44
C ILE A 37 -3.06 22.06 2.65
N VAL A 38 -3.69 21.09 1.97
CA VAL A 38 -2.99 20.07 1.19
C VAL A 38 -2.17 20.70 0.07
N ASP A 39 -2.75 21.60 -0.73
CA ASP A 39 -2.04 22.28 -1.81
C ASP A 39 -0.82 23.07 -1.31
N ARG A 40 -0.94 23.73 -0.15
CA ARG A 40 0.16 24.45 0.49
C ARG A 40 1.21 23.49 1.02
N CYS A 41 0.81 22.34 1.55
CA CYS A 41 1.74 21.32 2.00
C CYS A 41 2.62 20.78 0.88
N VAL A 42 2.01 20.41 -0.25
CA VAL A 42 2.71 19.94 -1.46
C VAL A 42 3.64 21.02 -2.02
N SER A 43 3.25 22.30 -1.88
CA SER A 43 4.07 23.45 -2.31
C SER A 43 5.15 23.86 -1.29
N ASN A 44 5.51 22.97 -0.36
CA ASN A 44 6.50 23.21 0.71
C ASN A 44 6.18 24.38 1.66
N GLN A 45 4.91 24.80 1.79
CA GLN A 45 4.51 25.87 2.73
C GLN A 45 4.13 25.35 4.12
N THR A 46 4.43 26.14 5.14
CA THR A 46 4.52 25.80 6.57
C THR A 46 3.22 25.38 7.27
N PHE A 47 2.74 24.16 7.00
CA PHE A 47 1.89 23.41 7.94
C PHE A 47 2.62 22.18 8.51
N PRO A 48 2.48 21.87 9.81
CA PRO A 48 3.02 20.63 10.37
C PRO A 48 2.44 19.38 9.69
N SER A 49 3.20 18.29 9.58
CA SER A 49 2.78 17.05 8.89
C SER A 49 1.49 16.45 9.46
N TYR A 50 1.22 16.64 10.75
CA TYR A 50 -0.02 16.18 11.39
C TYR A 50 -1.28 16.96 10.93
N VAL A 51 -1.11 18.19 10.44
CA VAL A 51 -2.20 19.01 9.88
C VAL A 51 -2.47 18.55 8.45
N GLU A 52 -1.42 18.21 7.71
CA GLU A 52 -1.52 17.64 6.37
C GLU A 52 -2.23 16.29 6.40
N SER A 53 -1.79 15.38 7.28
CA SER A 53 -2.42 14.06 7.45
C SER A 53 -3.91 14.18 7.81
N ALA A 54 -4.24 15.02 8.79
CA ALA A 54 -5.63 15.27 9.17
C ALA A 54 -6.45 15.87 8.01
N SER A 55 -5.82 16.71 7.17
CA SER A 55 -6.50 17.30 6.01
C SER A 55 -6.76 16.26 4.91
N LEU A 56 -5.82 15.35 4.68
CA LEU A 56 -6.00 14.23 3.75
C LEU A 56 -7.12 13.29 4.20
N VAL A 57 -7.23 12.99 5.49
CA VAL A 57 -8.36 12.22 6.04
C VAL A 57 -9.69 12.93 5.78
N GLY A 58 -9.75 14.25 5.99
CA GLY A 58 -10.93 15.04 5.69
C GLY A 58 -11.30 15.04 4.20
N LEU A 59 -10.32 15.21 3.30
CA LEU A 59 -10.55 15.14 1.86
C LEU A 59 -10.97 13.75 1.40
N GLU A 60 -10.39 12.68 1.95
CA GLU A 60 -10.82 11.32 1.67
C GLU A 60 -12.27 11.12 2.11
N ARG A 61 -12.65 11.51 3.33
CA ARG A 61 -14.04 11.43 3.78
C ARG A 61 -14.99 12.19 2.85
N HIS A 62 -14.65 13.43 2.48
CA HIS A 62 -15.49 14.25 1.60
C HIS A 62 -15.63 13.60 0.22
N SER A 63 -14.57 13.00 -0.31
CA SER A 63 -14.58 12.36 -1.64
C SER A 63 -15.53 11.15 -1.72
N ARG A 64 -15.87 10.48 -0.60
CA ARG A 64 -16.90 9.42 -0.56
C ARG A 64 -18.28 9.93 -1.01
N TYR A 65 -18.50 11.24 -0.89
CA TYR A 65 -19.74 11.93 -1.24
C TYR A 65 -19.53 12.87 -2.44
N ALA A 66 -18.58 12.57 -3.34
CA ALA A 66 -18.23 13.41 -4.48
C ALA A 66 -19.41 13.75 -5.40
N ASP A 67 -20.47 12.93 -5.43
CA ASP A 67 -21.66 13.18 -6.23
C ASP A 67 -22.63 14.20 -5.59
N ALA A 68 -22.53 14.44 -4.29
CA ALA A 68 -23.29 15.46 -3.57
C ALA A 68 -22.57 16.82 -3.52
N MET A 69 -21.29 16.86 -3.91
CA MET A 69 -20.47 18.07 -3.95
C MET A 69 -20.77 18.92 -5.18
N ASP A 70 -20.64 20.23 -5.07
CA ASP A 70 -20.63 21.10 -6.25
C ASP A 70 -19.39 20.83 -7.13
N THR A 71 -19.52 21.13 -8.43
CA THR A 71 -18.47 20.85 -9.43
C THR A 71 -17.11 21.47 -9.05
N GLN A 72 -17.11 22.66 -8.47
CA GLN A 72 -15.89 23.36 -8.10
C GLN A 72 -15.18 22.66 -6.93
N SER A 73 -15.91 22.30 -5.87
CA SER A 73 -15.38 21.51 -4.75
C SER A 73 -14.91 20.12 -5.18
N LYS A 74 -15.67 19.44 -6.07
CA LYS A 74 -15.30 18.15 -6.65
C LYS A 74 -13.95 18.24 -7.38
N ASN A 75 -13.80 19.22 -8.28
CA ASN A 75 -12.58 19.44 -9.05
C ASN A 75 -11.38 19.84 -8.18
N ASN A 76 -11.58 20.71 -7.18
CA ASN A 76 -10.51 21.09 -6.26
C ASN A 76 -10.03 19.90 -5.42
N THR A 77 -10.96 19.10 -4.91
CA THR A 77 -10.63 17.90 -4.14
C THR A 77 -9.83 16.91 -4.98
N ALA A 78 -10.31 16.58 -6.18
CA ALA A 78 -9.60 15.69 -7.10
C ALA A 78 -8.18 16.18 -7.41
N ARG A 79 -8.02 17.47 -7.72
CA ARG A 79 -6.73 18.09 -8.02
C ARG A 79 -5.77 18.06 -6.82
N SER A 80 -6.24 18.37 -5.61
CA SER A 80 -5.39 18.34 -4.41
C SER A 80 -4.96 16.91 -4.06
N LEU A 81 -5.85 15.93 -4.19
CA LEU A 81 -5.52 14.52 -3.94
C LEU A 81 -4.51 13.99 -4.98
N LEU A 82 -4.65 14.35 -6.25
CA LEU A 82 -3.67 14.00 -7.30
C LEU A 82 -2.27 14.53 -6.99
N LYS A 83 -2.18 15.79 -6.53
CA LYS A 83 -0.91 16.38 -6.10
C LYS A 83 -0.30 15.64 -4.90
N ALA A 84 -1.13 15.29 -3.91
CA ALA A 84 -0.69 14.59 -2.71
C ALA A 84 -0.19 13.17 -2.99
N VAL A 85 -0.86 12.41 -3.88
CA VAL A 85 -0.38 11.09 -4.32
C VAL A 85 0.97 11.20 -5.01
N ALA A 86 1.14 12.19 -5.89
CA ALA A 86 2.36 12.37 -6.67
C ALA A 86 3.54 12.98 -5.89
N GLN A 87 3.33 13.38 -4.64
CA GLN A 87 4.32 14.07 -3.82
C GLN A 87 5.54 13.19 -3.55
N GLN A 88 6.70 13.60 -4.05
CA GLN A 88 7.95 12.83 -3.88
C GLN A 88 8.63 13.12 -2.54
N GLU A 89 8.51 14.36 -2.07
CA GLU A 89 9.19 14.83 -0.87
C GLU A 89 8.17 15.26 0.17
N TYR A 90 8.31 14.71 1.37
CA TYR A 90 7.63 15.20 2.56
C TYR A 90 8.67 15.81 3.48
N ARG A 91 8.24 16.79 4.27
CA ARG A 91 9.17 17.51 5.15
C ARG A 91 9.74 16.60 6.22
N SER A 92 11.00 16.83 6.54
CA SER A 92 11.61 16.26 7.74
C SER A 92 10.94 16.85 9.00
N PRO A 93 10.66 16.05 10.04
CA PRO A 93 11.00 14.64 10.21
C PRO A 93 9.80 13.69 9.96
N THR A 94 9.12 13.77 8.81
CA THR A 94 8.02 12.82 8.50
C THR A 94 8.60 11.43 8.20
N PRO A 95 8.31 10.41 9.04
CA PRO A 95 8.88 9.08 8.84
C PRO A 95 8.33 8.41 7.57
N ARG A 96 9.10 7.48 6.98
CA ARG A 96 8.73 6.78 5.73
C ARG A 96 7.33 6.15 5.80
N SER A 97 6.99 5.47 6.90
CA SER A 97 5.66 4.87 7.09
C SER A 97 4.53 5.90 7.05
N ALA A 98 4.70 7.07 7.69
CA ALA A 98 3.71 8.14 7.63
C ALA A 98 3.58 8.71 6.22
N ARG A 99 4.69 8.87 5.48
CA ARG A 99 4.65 9.32 4.08
C ARG A 99 3.86 8.35 3.19
N ASN A 100 4.13 7.06 3.31
CA ASN A 100 3.44 6.02 2.56
C ASN A 100 1.95 5.98 2.89
N TRP A 101 1.60 6.07 4.18
CA TRP A 101 0.20 6.17 4.62
C TRP A 101 -0.49 7.42 4.06
N MET A 102 0.18 8.58 4.03
CA MET A 102 -0.40 9.82 3.46
C MET A 102 -0.67 9.68 1.95
N LYS A 103 0.26 9.06 1.19
CA LYS A 103 0.05 8.76 -0.23
C LYS A 103 -1.14 7.83 -0.44
N LEU A 104 -1.23 6.76 0.36
CA LEU A 104 -2.35 5.83 0.31
C LEU A 104 -3.68 6.52 0.63
N GLN A 105 -3.71 7.37 1.66
CA GLN A 105 -4.91 8.14 2.01
C GLN A 105 -5.38 9.03 0.87
N ALA A 106 -4.44 9.65 0.14
CA ALA A 106 -4.75 10.44 -1.03
C ALA A 106 -5.28 9.58 -2.19
N ALA A 107 -4.68 8.40 -2.41
CA ALA A 107 -5.12 7.43 -3.41
C ALA A 107 -6.52 6.87 -3.12
N GLU A 108 -6.83 6.57 -1.84
CA GLU A 108 -8.17 6.20 -1.39
C GLU A 108 -9.20 7.29 -1.73
N GLY A 109 -8.83 8.55 -1.49
CA GLY A 109 -9.65 9.70 -1.86
C GLY A 109 -9.91 9.79 -3.37
N ILE A 110 -8.91 9.47 -4.20
CA ILE A 110 -9.08 9.40 -5.66
C ILE A 110 -10.02 8.25 -6.06
N ALA A 111 -9.85 7.06 -5.46
CA ALA A 111 -10.67 5.90 -5.76
C ALA A 111 -12.16 6.09 -5.39
N ASN A 112 -12.46 6.95 -4.41
CA ASN A 112 -13.84 7.32 -4.05
C ASN A 112 -14.63 8.01 -5.17
N PHE A 113 -13.96 8.57 -6.20
CA PHE A 113 -14.63 9.13 -7.38
C PHE A 113 -15.18 8.05 -8.33
N LYS A 114 -14.88 6.77 -8.08
CA LYS A 114 -15.40 5.59 -8.80
C LYS A 114 -15.23 5.61 -10.32
N SER A 115 -14.30 6.41 -10.85
CA SER A 115 -14.00 6.48 -12.27
C SER A 115 -12.50 6.59 -12.49
N ALA A 116 -12.01 6.21 -13.67
CA ALA A 116 -10.62 6.44 -14.08
C ALA A 116 -10.25 7.94 -14.21
N GLY A 117 -11.23 8.85 -14.15
CA GLY A 117 -11.06 10.28 -14.35
C GLY A 117 -10.84 10.66 -15.83
N PRO A 118 -10.84 11.97 -16.16
CA PRO A 118 -10.58 12.44 -17.52
C PRO A 118 -9.25 11.90 -18.04
N ASN A 119 -9.26 11.27 -19.22
CA ASN A 119 -8.08 10.62 -19.83
C ASN A 119 -7.37 9.60 -18.92
N GLY A 120 -8.08 8.99 -17.96
CA GLY A 120 -7.51 7.99 -17.05
C GLY A 120 -6.58 8.57 -15.98
N VAL A 121 -6.60 9.88 -15.72
CA VAL A 121 -5.65 10.54 -14.80
C VAL A 121 -5.68 9.98 -13.37
N PHE A 122 -6.85 9.56 -12.87
CA PHE A 122 -7.00 8.97 -11.54
C PHE A 122 -6.38 7.58 -11.48
N ALA A 123 -6.69 6.75 -12.47
CA ALA A 123 -6.12 5.41 -12.57
C ALA A 123 -4.59 5.45 -12.75
N LYS A 124 -4.09 6.39 -13.57
CA LYS A 124 -2.66 6.62 -13.75
C LYS A 124 -1.94 7.02 -12.45
N ALA A 125 -2.58 7.85 -11.61
CA ALA A 125 -1.99 8.24 -10.33
C ALA A 125 -1.85 7.05 -9.37
N ILE A 126 -2.86 6.17 -9.30
CA ILE A 126 -2.80 4.95 -8.50
C ILE A 126 -1.74 3.99 -9.07
N ALA A 127 -1.68 3.80 -10.40
CA ALA A 127 -0.64 3.00 -11.03
C ALA A 127 0.77 3.52 -10.70
N GLY A 128 0.96 4.85 -10.70
CA GLY A 128 2.21 5.49 -10.31
C GLY A 128 2.61 5.18 -8.86
N LEU A 129 1.65 5.20 -7.93
CA LEU A 129 1.89 4.82 -6.53
C LEU A 129 2.27 3.33 -6.39
N VAL A 130 1.58 2.46 -7.13
CA VAL A 130 1.84 1.01 -7.18
C VAL A 130 3.23 0.70 -7.76
N GLN A 131 3.74 1.54 -8.68
CA GLN A 131 5.06 1.39 -9.30
C GLN A 131 6.19 2.09 -8.53
N GLU A 132 5.89 2.85 -7.48
CA GLU A 132 6.90 3.62 -6.76
C GLU A 132 7.70 2.73 -5.80
N GLU A 133 8.93 2.35 -6.19
CA GLU A 133 9.82 1.46 -5.40
C GLU A 133 10.15 1.99 -3.99
N ARG A 134 10.07 3.30 -3.78
CA ARG A 134 10.31 3.93 -2.47
C ARG A 134 9.15 3.70 -1.49
N VAL A 135 7.97 3.37 -2.00
CA VAL A 135 6.79 3.03 -1.20
C VAL A 135 6.91 1.57 -0.76
N ASP A 136 6.56 1.29 0.49
CA ASP A 136 6.64 -0.09 0.99
C ASP A 136 5.64 -1.00 0.27
N LEU A 137 6.00 -2.29 0.19
CA LEU A 137 5.18 -3.27 -0.52
C LEU A 137 3.75 -3.39 0.03
N PRO A 138 3.48 -3.40 1.35
CA PRO A 138 2.11 -3.38 1.88
C PRO A 138 1.28 -2.21 1.34
N THR A 139 1.84 -1.00 1.28
CA THR A 139 1.16 0.18 0.74
C THR A 139 0.89 0.04 -0.75
N ARG A 140 1.83 -0.54 -1.51
CA ARG A 140 1.65 -0.80 -2.95
C ARG A 140 0.57 -1.85 -3.20
N CYS A 141 0.49 -2.90 -2.38
CA CYS A 141 -0.61 -3.87 -2.39
C CYS A 141 -1.96 -3.20 -2.09
N ALA A 142 -2.04 -2.36 -1.06
CA ALA A 142 -3.26 -1.63 -0.74
C ALA A 142 -3.67 -0.69 -1.89
N ALA A 143 -2.71 -0.01 -2.52
CA ALA A 143 -2.97 0.87 -3.65
C ALA A 143 -3.52 0.10 -4.88
N VAL A 144 -3.03 -1.12 -5.17
CA VAL A 144 -3.55 -1.91 -6.30
C VAL A 144 -4.98 -2.41 -6.03
N GLU A 145 -5.35 -2.69 -4.77
CA GLU A 145 -6.73 -3.04 -4.40
C GLU A 145 -7.72 -1.93 -4.75
N LEU A 146 -7.31 -0.66 -4.64
CA LEU A 146 -8.16 0.49 -4.93
C LEU A 146 -8.72 0.49 -6.35
N LEU A 147 -8.05 -0.17 -7.30
CA LEU A 147 -8.51 -0.30 -8.68
C LEU A 147 -9.86 -1.02 -8.77
N LYS A 148 -10.18 -1.93 -7.85
CA LYS A 148 -11.49 -2.62 -7.79
C LYS A 148 -12.65 -1.66 -7.51
N ARG A 149 -12.38 -0.49 -6.92
CA ARG A 149 -13.40 0.52 -6.57
C ARG A 149 -13.71 1.48 -7.72
N MET A 150 -12.97 1.40 -8.82
CA MET A 150 -13.05 2.35 -9.92
C MET A 150 -13.66 1.71 -11.17
N ASP A 151 -14.47 2.47 -11.91
CA ASP A 151 -14.79 2.12 -13.28
C ASP A 151 -13.60 2.47 -14.20
N LEU A 152 -12.97 1.42 -14.74
CA LEU A 152 -11.82 1.51 -15.62
C LEU A 152 -12.19 1.43 -17.12
N SER A 153 -13.48 1.26 -17.45
CA SER A 153 -13.93 1.10 -18.84
C SER A 153 -13.64 2.32 -19.73
N GLY A 154 -13.58 3.51 -19.13
CA GLY A 154 -13.22 4.77 -19.80
C GLY A 154 -11.73 5.10 -19.84
N ALA A 155 -10.85 4.22 -19.34
CA ALA A 155 -9.41 4.47 -19.34
C ALA A 155 -8.82 4.31 -20.76
N PRO A 156 -7.94 5.22 -21.22
CA PRO A 156 -7.23 5.04 -22.49
C PRO A 156 -6.41 3.74 -22.49
N PRO A 157 -6.22 3.06 -23.64
CA PRO A 157 -5.48 1.80 -23.71
C PRO A 157 -4.08 1.85 -23.08
N ALA A 158 -3.35 2.95 -23.26
CA ALA A 158 -2.03 3.15 -22.64
C ALA A 158 -2.09 3.18 -21.10
N VAL A 159 -3.14 3.75 -20.52
CA VAL A 159 -3.37 3.72 -19.07
C VAL A 159 -3.76 2.32 -18.62
N GLY A 160 -4.59 1.62 -19.40
CA GLY A 160 -4.94 0.22 -19.17
C GLY A 160 -3.71 -0.69 -19.09
N GLN A 161 -2.80 -0.59 -20.07
CA GLN A 161 -1.53 -1.31 -20.06
C GLN A 161 -0.64 -0.96 -18.86
N GLN A 162 -0.61 0.33 -18.46
CA GLN A 162 0.14 0.75 -17.28
C GLN A 162 -0.41 0.13 -16.00
N LEU A 163 -1.74 0.04 -15.84
CA LEU A 163 -2.38 -0.60 -14.68
C LEU A 163 -2.05 -2.10 -14.60
N VAL A 164 -2.13 -2.80 -15.74
CA VAL A 164 -1.80 -4.23 -15.84
C VAL A 164 -0.33 -4.45 -15.49
N SER A 165 0.58 -3.63 -16.03
CA SER A 165 2.00 -3.66 -15.69
C SER A 165 2.25 -3.39 -14.20
N ALA A 166 1.58 -2.41 -13.62
CA ALA A 166 1.70 -2.08 -12.19
C ALA A 166 1.25 -3.25 -11.29
N ALA A 167 0.12 -3.88 -11.62
CA ALA A 167 -0.39 -5.04 -10.87
C ALA A 167 0.55 -6.26 -10.99
N LYS A 168 1.08 -6.53 -12.19
CA LYS A 168 2.11 -7.57 -12.41
C LYS A 168 3.36 -7.30 -11.58
N GLN A 169 3.85 -6.06 -11.57
CA GLN A 169 5.04 -5.70 -10.81
C GLN A 169 4.86 -5.95 -9.31
N VAL A 170 3.72 -5.54 -8.72
CA VAL A 170 3.46 -5.83 -7.30
C VAL A 170 3.32 -7.32 -7.02
N ALA A 171 2.73 -8.10 -7.94
CA ALA A 171 2.71 -9.55 -7.81
C ALA A 171 4.13 -10.14 -7.78
N CYS A 172 5.00 -9.70 -8.71
CA CYS A 172 6.39 -10.12 -8.76
C CYS A 172 7.17 -9.73 -7.49
N ASP A 173 7.00 -8.50 -7.01
CA ASP A 173 7.69 -8.01 -5.82
C ASP A 173 7.23 -8.77 -4.56
N LEU A 174 5.93 -9.08 -4.45
CA LEU A 174 5.40 -9.91 -3.37
C LEU A 174 5.91 -11.35 -3.45
N ALA A 175 5.92 -11.96 -4.64
CA ALA A 175 6.47 -13.30 -4.80
C ALA A 175 7.96 -13.38 -4.44
N ALA A 176 8.73 -12.33 -4.77
CA ALA A 176 10.14 -12.23 -4.39
C ALA A 176 10.30 -12.09 -2.85
N GLU A 177 9.59 -11.15 -2.22
CA GLU A 177 9.63 -10.96 -0.77
C GLU A 177 9.23 -12.25 -0.02
N GLU A 178 8.15 -12.91 -0.44
CA GLU A 178 7.70 -14.13 0.22
C GLU A 178 8.65 -15.33 -0.01
N ARG A 179 9.34 -15.40 -1.16
CA ARG A 179 10.38 -16.42 -1.39
C ARG A 179 11.58 -16.22 -0.45
N ASP A 180 11.99 -14.97 -0.22
CA ASP A 180 13.04 -14.64 0.74
C ASP A 180 12.62 -15.00 2.17
N ASN A 181 11.37 -14.71 2.53
CA ASN A 181 10.77 -15.07 3.81
C ASN A 181 10.79 -16.60 4.03
N VAL A 182 10.30 -17.38 3.06
CA VAL A 182 10.33 -18.86 3.12
C VAL A 182 11.76 -19.39 3.27
N SER A 183 12.72 -18.83 2.52
CA SER A 183 14.12 -19.24 2.58
C SER A 183 14.75 -18.92 3.94
N ALA A 184 14.39 -17.80 4.57
CA ALA A 184 14.79 -17.47 5.93
C ALA A 184 14.26 -18.49 6.95
N VAL A 185 13.00 -18.93 6.83
CA VAL A 185 12.42 -19.94 7.73
C VAL A 185 13.16 -21.25 7.65
N ARG A 186 13.44 -21.75 6.44
CA ARG A 186 14.13 -23.03 6.27
C ARG A 186 15.50 -23.02 6.93
N ARG A 187 16.23 -21.91 6.80
CA ARG A 187 17.52 -21.71 7.47
C ARG A 187 17.37 -21.73 8.99
N LEU A 188 16.36 -21.06 9.54
CA LEU A 188 16.09 -21.03 10.98
C LEU A 188 15.62 -22.39 11.52
N ALA A 189 14.78 -23.12 10.78
CA ALA A 189 14.28 -24.44 11.16
C ALA A 189 15.37 -25.52 11.15
N GLY A 190 16.36 -25.40 10.25
CA GLY A 190 17.53 -26.29 10.22
C GLY A 190 18.59 -25.99 11.29
N SER A 191 18.54 -24.80 11.91
CA SER A 191 19.48 -24.40 12.96
C SER A 191 18.98 -24.89 14.33
N THR A 192 19.46 -26.06 14.76
CA THR A 192 19.24 -26.58 16.12
C THR A 192 20.03 -25.83 17.20
N GLY A 193 20.90 -24.89 16.79
CA GLY A 193 21.72 -24.08 17.68
C GLY A 193 20.99 -22.83 18.18
N ARG A 194 21.15 -22.54 19.47
CA ARG A 194 20.73 -21.32 20.18
C ARG A 194 21.53 -20.09 19.70
N SER A 195 21.64 -19.88 18.38
CA SER A 195 22.24 -18.70 17.81
C SER A 195 21.35 -17.50 18.14
N GLY A 196 21.87 -16.60 18.96
CA GLY A 196 21.28 -15.30 19.29
C GLY A 196 21.31 -14.35 18.10
N MET A 197 20.75 -14.81 16.97
CA MET A 197 20.50 -13.99 15.80
C MET A 197 19.31 -13.10 16.13
N ASP A 198 19.42 -11.79 15.88
CA ASP A 198 18.42 -10.75 16.12
C ASP A 198 17.10 -11.05 15.40
N SER A 199 16.35 -11.98 15.98
CA SER A 199 15.12 -12.52 15.45
C SER A 199 13.95 -11.53 15.51
N GLU A 200 14.21 -10.35 16.06
CA GLU A 200 13.23 -9.29 16.26
C GLU A 200 12.91 -8.50 14.98
N THR A 201 13.66 -8.68 13.88
CA THR A 201 13.49 -7.83 12.70
C THR A 201 12.64 -8.42 11.58
N ASN A 202 12.40 -9.74 11.55
CA ASN A 202 11.57 -10.32 10.48
C ASN A 202 10.08 -10.25 10.86
N VAL A 203 9.35 -9.33 10.21
CA VAL A 203 7.92 -9.07 10.43
C VAL A 203 7.04 -10.29 10.15
N ARG A 204 7.54 -11.26 9.38
CA ARG A 204 6.78 -12.42 8.89
C ARG A 204 6.88 -13.65 9.75
N PHE A 205 7.67 -13.63 10.81
CA PHE A 205 7.80 -14.78 11.68
C PHE A 205 7.76 -14.37 13.14
N LYS A 206 7.00 -15.14 13.91
CA LYS A 206 7.00 -15.01 15.36
C LYS A 206 7.38 -16.35 15.93
N ARG A 207 8.28 -16.31 16.92
CA ARG A 207 8.52 -17.47 17.76
C ARG A 207 7.29 -17.59 18.66
N ASP A 208 6.58 -18.70 18.54
CA ASP A 208 5.53 -19.02 19.49
C ASP A 208 6.18 -19.65 20.73
N GLU A 209 6.42 -18.82 21.75
CA GLU A 209 7.00 -19.27 23.00
C GLU A 209 6.05 -20.17 23.81
N GLN A 210 4.75 -20.12 23.55
CA GLN A 210 3.76 -20.83 24.35
C GLN A 210 3.64 -22.29 24.00
N ILE A 211 3.78 -22.64 22.72
CA ILE A 211 3.55 -24.02 22.26
C ILE A 211 4.86 -24.82 22.20
N GLY A 212 6.02 -24.18 22.36
CA GLY A 212 7.33 -24.84 22.19
C GLY A 212 7.57 -25.38 20.77
N ILE A 213 6.61 -25.16 19.87
CA ILE A 213 6.67 -25.40 18.44
C ILE A 213 7.44 -24.22 17.84
N GLY A 214 8.28 -24.50 16.84
CA GLY A 214 9.23 -23.54 16.27
C GLY A 214 8.62 -22.28 15.64
N TRP A 215 9.42 -21.63 14.79
CA TRP A 215 9.03 -20.41 14.08
C TRP A 215 7.68 -20.56 13.34
N GLN A 216 6.73 -19.66 13.62
CA GLN A 216 5.43 -19.62 12.94
C GLN A 216 5.39 -18.51 11.89
N TYR A 217 4.85 -18.83 10.72
CA TYR A 217 4.57 -17.86 9.64
C TYR A 217 3.47 -16.89 10.08
N GLU A 218 3.69 -15.59 9.89
CA GLU A 218 2.70 -14.55 10.16
C GLU A 218 1.65 -14.56 9.03
N ARG A 219 0.56 -15.30 9.27
CA ARG A 219 -0.46 -15.58 8.26
C ARG A 219 -1.32 -14.37 7.94
N ARG A 220 -1.54 -13.47 8.91
CA ARG A 220 -2.51 -12.38 8.79
C ARG A 220 -2.04 -11.29 7.84
N GLY A 221 -0.79 -10.84 7.95
CA GLY A 221 -0.20 -9.87 7.03
C GLY A 221 -0.11 -10.41 5.60
N LEU A 222 0.28 -11.69 5.45
CA LEU A 222 0.28 -12.36 4.15
C LEU A 222 -1.14 -12.40 3.54
N SER A 223 -2.13 -12.89 4.29
CA SER A 223 -3.52 -12.99 3.83
C SER A 223 -4.09 -11.62 3.42
N THR A 224 -3.74 -10.57 4.17
CA THR A 224 -4.15 -9.20 3.86
C THR A 224 -3.61 -8.77 2.49
N GLN A 225 -2.30 -8.93 2.24
CA GLN A 225 -1.70 -8.53 0.97
C GLN A 225 -2.13 -9.41 -0.20
N LEU A 226 -2.31 -10.71 0.01
CA LEU A 226 -2.82 -11.62 -1.03
C LEU A 226 -4.26 -11.28 -1.40
N THR A 227 -5.10 -10.90 -0.43
CA THR A 227 -6.47 -10.43 -0.68
C THR A 227 -6.47 -9.13 -1.50
N MET A 228 -5.60 -8.18 -1.14
CA MET A 228 -5.41 -6.92 -1.87
C MET A 228 -4.95 -7.17 -3.31
N LEU A 229 -3.93 -8.01 -3.48
CA LEU A 229 -3.38 -8.38 -4.79
C LEU A 229 -4.43 -9.09 -5.66
N ASN A 230 -5.12 -10.10 -5.13
CA ASN A 230 -6.17 -10.83 -5.82
C ASN A 230 -7.30 -9.89 -6.29
N SER A 231 -7.71 -8.94 -5.45
CA SER A 231 -8.68 -7.91 -5.82
C SER A 231 -8.18 -6.98 -6.93
N GLY A 232 -6.93 -6.54 -6.84
CA GLY A 232 -6.28 -5.69 -7.84
C GLY A 232 -6.13 -6.38 -9.21
N LEU A 233 -5.65 -7.62 -9.21
CA LEU A 233 -5.53 -8.46 -10.41
C LEU A 233 -6.89 -8.69 -11.08
N GLY A 234 -7.93 -8.98 -10.29
CA GLY A 234 -9.29 -9.12 -10.79
C GLY A 234 -9.82 -7.85 -11.45
N ALA A 235 -9.49 -6.67 -10.90
CA ALA A 235 -9.93 -5.38 -11.43
C ALA A 235 -9.29 -5.04 -12.80
N VAL A 236 -8.03 -5.43 -13.02
CA VAL A 236 -7.32 -5.13 -14.27
C VAL A 236 -7.44 -6.23 -15.34
N LYS A 237 -8.02 -7.39 -15.01
CA LYS A 237 -8.12 -8.54 -15.94
C LYS A 237 -8.77 -8.18 -17.27
N ALA A 238 -9.84 -7.37 -17.27
CA ALA A 238 -10.54 -6.97 -18.49
C ALA A 238 -9.69 -6.07 -19.41
N LEU A 239 -8.63 -5.44 -18.87
CA LEU A 239 -7.71 -4.55 -19.60
C LEU A 239 -6.46 -5.29 -20.11
N ALA A 240 -6.28 -6.55 -19.70
CA ALA A 240 -5.02 -7.27 -19.84
C ALA A 240 -4.73 -7.78 -21.26
N GLY A 241 -5.74 -7.88 -22.13
CA GLY A 241 -5.57 -8.44 -23.47
C GLY A 241 -4.95 -9.84 -23.38
N ASP A 242 -3.78 -10.02 -24.01
CA ASP A 242 -3.05 -11.29 -24.02
C ASP A 242 -2.60 -11.76 -22.62
N ASP A 243 -2.45 -10.84 -21.66
CA ASP A 243 -2.05 -11.16 -20.29
C ASP A 243 -3.20 -11.72 -19.43
N ALA A 244 -4.44 -11.73 -19.93
CA ALA A 244 -5.61 -12.15 -19.15
C ALA A 244 -5.53 -13.60 -18.66
N ALA A 245 -4.94 -14.50 -19.46
CA ALA A 245 -4.74 -15.90 -19.08
C ALA A 245 -3.70 -16.05 -17.96
N ALA A 246 -2.59 -15.32 -18.04
CA ALA A 246 -1.55 -15.31 -17.00
C ALA A 246 -2.10 -14.75 -15.68
N ILE A 247 -2.90 -13.67 -15.74
CA ILE A 247 -3.58 -13.11 -14.56
C ILE A 247 -4.50 -14.15 -13.90
N GLU A 248 -5.22 -14.95 -14.68
CA GLU A 248 -6.11 -15.99 -14.13
C GLU A 248 -5.32 -17.09 -13.39
N LEU A 249 -4.21 -17.56 -13.97
CA LEU A 249 -3.33 -18.55 -13.34
C LEU A 249 -2.76 -18.04 -12.02
N VAL A 250 -2.26 -16.81 -12.00
CA VAL A 250 -1.74 -16.16 -10.79
C VAL A 250 -2.85 -15.99 -9.75
N THR A 251 -4.03 -15.52 -10.15
CA THR A 251 -5.20 -15.36 -9.27
C THR A 251 -5.59 -16.69 -8.63
N ALA A 252 -5.59 -17.79 -9.39
CA ALA A 252 -5.87 -19.12 -8.86
C ALA A 252 -4.81 -19.59 -7.85
N ALA A 253 -3.52 -19.31 -8.10
CA ALA A 253 -2.45 -19.63 -7.17
C ALA A 253 -2.53 -18.82 -5.87
N VAL A 254 -2.80 -17.52 -5.97
CA VAL A 254 -3.02 -16.64 -4.81
C VAL A 254 -4.18 -17.13 -3.95
N LYS A 255 -5.30 -17.54 -4.57
CA LYS A 255 -6.46 -18.11 -3.85
C LYS A 255 -6.13 -19.40 -3.10
N ARG A 256 -5.37 -20.32 -3.71
CA ARG A 256 -4.92 -21.54 -3.02
C ARG A 256 -4.09 -21.22 -1.78
N THR A 257 -3.18 -20.25 -1.87
CA THR A 257 -2.37 -19.82 -0.73
C THR A 257 -3.18 -19.07 0.33
N LEU A 258 -4.20 -18.31 -0.05
CA LEU A 258 -5.15 -17.73 0.89
C LEU A 258 -5.89 -18.82 1.68
N THR A 259 -6.43 -19.84 1.00
CA THR A 259 -7.08 -20.99 1.66
C THR A 259 -6.11 -21.69 2.62
N ALA A 260 -4.87 -21.95 2.19
CA ALA A 260 -3.86 -22.53 3.07
C ALA A 260 -3.55 -21.66 4.29
N ALA A 261 -3.52 -20.33 4.13
CA ALA A 261 -3.27 -19.40 5.24
C ALA A 261 -4.40 -19.41 6.28
N GLU A 262 -5.64 -19.69 5.86
CA GLU A 262 -6.82 -19.69 6.72
C GLU A 262 -7.08 -21.06 7.37
N GLU A 263 -6.85 -22.14 6.63
CA GLU A 263 -7.30 -23.49 7.01
C GLU A 263 -6.18 -24.41 7.52
N GLU A 264 -4.94 -24.24 7.07
CA GLU A 264 -3.90 -25.25 7.32
C GLU A 264 -3.16 -25.01 8.63
N ASP A 265 -3.33 -25.85 9.64
CA ASP A 265 -2.57 -25.76 10.88
C ASP A 265 -1.08 -26.11 10.69
N ASN A 266 -0.75 -26.89 9.64
CA ASN A 266 0.60 -27.33 9.34
C ASN A 266 1.45 -26.22 8.68
N PRO A 267 2.51 -25.70 9.34
CA PRO A 267 3.34 -24.65 8.77
C PRO A 267 4.09 -25.08 7.49
N TYR A 268 4.37 -26.38 7.30
CA TYR A 268 5.07 -26.88 6.12
C TYR A 268 4.21 -26.83 4.86
N GLU A 269 2.92 -27.14 4.99
CA GLU A 269 1.95 -27.07 3.89
C GLU A 269 1.72 -25.62 3.48
N MET A 270 1.62 -24.71 4.46
CA MET A 270 1.56 -23.28 4.20
C MET A 270 2.79 -22.77 3.44
N ILE A 271 4.00 -23.14 3.88
CA ILE A 271 5.25 -22.79 3.18
C ILE A 271 5.24 -23.32 1.75
N SER A 272 4.84 -24.59 1.55
CA SER A 272 4.78 -25.20 0.21
C SER A 272 3.77 -24.48 -0.70
N SER A 273 2.63 -24.03 -0.16
CA SER A 273 1.65 -23.24 -0.91
C SER A 273 2.20 -21.87 -1.32
N VAL A 274 2.92 -21.19 -0.40
CA VAL A 274 3.59 -19.92 -0.72
C VAL A 274 4.61 -20.10 -1.83
N GLU A 275 5.44 -21.14 -1.78
CA GLU A 275 6.41 -21.45 -2.84
C GLU A 275 5.73 -21.71 -4.18
N GLY A 276 4.69 -22.54 -4.20
CA GLY A 276 3.92 -22.84 -5.41
C GLY A 276 3.29 -21.58 -6.02
N MET A 277 2.82 -20.65 -5.19
CA MET A 277 2.35 -19.34 -5.66
C MET A 277 3.49 -18.49 -6.24
N CYS A 278 4.64 -18.40 -5.55
CA CYS A 278 5.78 -17.63 -6.04
C CYS A 278 6.29 -18.17 -7.39
N ASP A 279 6.30 -19.49 -7.57
CA ASP A 279 6.68 -20.16 -8.82
C ASP A 279 5.70 -19.85 -9.95
N GLU A 280 4.39 -19.89 -9.66
CA GLU A 280 3.37 -19.55 -10.64
C GLU A 280 3.46 -18.08 -11.07
N VAL A 281 3.64 -17.15 -10.13
CA VAL A 281 3.84 -15.72 -10.42
C VAL A 281 5.07 -15.51 -11.30
N THR A 282 6.20 -16.14 -10.93
CA THR A 282 7.45 -16.03 -11.68
C THR A 282 7.28 -16.54 -13.11
N ARG A 283 6.65 -17.72 -13.28
CA ARG A 283 6.41 -18.35 -14.57
C ARG A 283 5.45 -17.55 -15.44
N SER A 284 4.33 -17.12 -14.88
CA SER A 284 3.25 -16.45 -15.61
C SER A 284 3.58 -15.01 -16.01
N PHE A 285 4.33 -14.28 -15.17
CA PHE A 285 4.65 -12.87 -15.42
C PHE A 285 6.11 -12.63 -15.86
N GLY A 286 6.95 -13.65 -15.88
CA GLY A 286 8.36 -13.51 -16.27
C GLY A 286 9.15 -12.61 -15.30
N CYS A 287 8.82 -12.67 -14.01
CA CYS A 287 9.48 -11.87 -12.98
C CYS A 287 10.98 -12.16 -13.01
N GLN A 288 11.81 -11.14 -13.21
CA GLN A 288 13.25 -11.30 -13.07
C GLN A 288 13.55 -11.48 -11.59
N ALA A 289 14.33 -12.52 -11.25
CA ALA A 289 14.87 -12.63 -9.91
C ALA A 289 15.66 -11.36 -9.63
N LYS A 290 15.27 -10.62 -8.59
CA LYS A 290 16.07 -9.47 -8.14
C LYS A 290 17.46 -10.04 -7.83
N PRO A 291 18.53 -9.52 -8.44
CA PRO A 291 19.87 -9.98 -8.11
C PRO A 291 20.01 -9.85 -6.59
N GLU A 292 20.39 -10.93 -5.91
CA GLU A 292 20.65 -10.91 -4.46
C GLU A 292 21.53 -9.69 -4.19
N SER A 293 20.95 -8.66 -3.58
CA SER A 293 21.68 -7.43 -3.33
C SER A 293 22.81 -7.79 -2.37
N ALA A 294 24.05 -7.58 -2.82
CA ALA A 294 25.26 -7.82 -2.03
C ALA A 294 25.29 -7.02 -0.70
N ASP A 295 24.33 -6.10 -0.50
CA ASP A 295 24.14 -5.30 0.72
C ASP A 295 23.85 -6.14 1.99
N GLY A 296 23.52 -7.43 1.85
CA GLY A 296 23.53 -8.37 2.98
C GLY A 296 24.93 -8.56 3.60
N ALA A 297 26.00 -8.15 2.92
CA ALA A 297 27.37 -8.21 3.43
C ALA A 297 27.83 -6.92 4.13
N GLU A 298 27.23 -5.75 3.87
CA GLU A 298 27.74 -4.47 4.38
C GLU A 298 27.16 -4.07 5.74
N ALA A 299 25.99 -4.61 6.12
CA ALA A 299 25.38 -4.34 7.43
C ALA A 299 26.10 -5.01 8.63
N ALA A 300 27.10 -5.87 8.39
CA ALA A 300 27.88 -6.55 9.44
C ALA A 300 29.24 -5.89 9.74
N ALA A 301 29.63 -4.82 9.04
CA ALA A 301 30.95 -4.21 9.14
C ALA A 301 30.91 -2.74 9.60
N ALA A 302 30.29 -2.48 10.75
CA ALA A 302 30.52 -1.24 11.50
C ALA A 302 31.01 -1.59 12.92
N PRO A 303 32.33 -1.76 13.15
CA PRO A 303 32.86 -1.81 14.50
C PRO A 303 32.67 -0.43 15.14
N GLY A 304 32.15 -0.42 16.37
CA GLY A 304 31.96 0.79 17.16
C GLY A 304 33.23 1.62 17.27
N GLY A 305 33.29 2.70 16.49
CA GLY A 305 34.26 3.77 16.67
C GLY A 305 33.90 4.55 17.94
N LEU A 306 34.53 4.18 19.05
CA LEU A 306 34.61 5.00 20.26
C LEU A 306 35.13 6.40 19.89
N MET A 307 34.25 7.39 19.94
CA MET A 307 34.64 8.80 19.89
C MET A 307 35.47 9.15 21.13
N PRO A 308 36.71 9.66 21.01
CA PRO A 308 37.47 10.15 22.15
C PRO A 308 36.88 11.47 22.66
N GLY A 309 36.79 11.57 23.98
CA GLY A 309 36.26 12.73 24.69
C GLY A 309 36.97 14.03 24.34
N ARG A 310 36.19 15.05 23.99
CA ARG A 310 36.65 16.43 23.95
C ARG A 310 36.76 16.95 25.39
N SER A 311 38.00 17.16 25.84
CA SER A 311 38.31 17.94 27.03
C SER A 311 37.86 19.39 26.81
N ILE A 312 37.14 19.91 27.79
CA ILE A 312 36.80 21.34 27.91
C ILE A 312 38.01 22.02 28.54
N ASN A 313 38.53 23.06 27.88
CA ASN A 313 39.33 24.12 28.49
C ASN A 313 38.56 25.43 28.32
#